data_AF-A0A0F9QUQ8-F1
#
_entry.id   AF-A0A0F9QUQ8-F1
#
_cell.length_a   1.000
_cell.length_b   1.000
_cell.length_c   1.000
_cell.angle_alpha   90.00
_cell.angle_beta   90.00
_cell.angle_gamma   90.00
#
_symmetry.space_group_name_H-M   'P 1'
#
loop_
_entity.id
_entity.type
_entity.pdbx_description
1 polymer ?
#
loop_
_entity_poly.entity_id
_entity_poly.type
_entity_poly.pdbx_seq_one_letter_code
_entity_poly.pdbx_strand_id
1 'polypeptide(L)'
;MQYYCPRCGSKQIIEYPKSFDCTKCVDREGLPLEFDKKDFDSIDDKLEILSVGEKLALLKPFEEDLKDLEKLKRLVNGIDMDIDKKR
;
A
#
# COMPACT_ATOMS: atom_id res chain seq x y z
N MET A 1 -3.82 -17.75 11.47
CA MET A 1 -2.90 -16.60 11.43
C MET A 1 -3.39 -15.57 12.44
N GLN A 2 -2.52 -14.99 13.25
CA GLN A 2 -2.89 -13.88 14.15
C GLN A 2 -2.29 -12.60 13.57
N TYR A 3 -3.14 -11.66 13.18
CA TYR A 3 -2.68 -10.38 12.63
C TYR A 3 -2.10 -9.51 13.75
N TYR A 4 -1.15 -8.65 13.39
CA TYR A 4 -0.53 -7.69 14.29
C TYR A 4 -0.17 -6.43 13.53
N CYS A 5 -0.06 -5.30 14.23
CA CYS A 5 0.38 -4.07 13.59
C CYS A 5 1.84 -4.21 13.14
N PRO A 6 2.15 -4.05 11.84
CA PRO A 6 3.52 -4.15 11.37
C PRO A 6 4.43 -3.03 11.89
N ARG A 7 3.87 -1.89 12.31
CA ARG A 7 4.63 -0.74 12.78
C ARG A 7 5.06 -0.81 14.24
N CYS A 8 4.20 -1.35 15.10
CA CYS A 8 4.47 -1.41 16.55
C CYS A 8 4.45 -2.82 17.13
N GLY A 9 4.18 -3.85 16.32
CA GLY A 9 4.06 -5.24 16.76
C GLY A 9 2.83 -5.54 17.64
N SER A 10 1.91 -4.58 17.82
CA SER A 10 0.74 -4.76 18.68
C SER A 10 -0.22 -5.80 18.12
N LYS A 11 -0.62 -6.76 18.96
CA LYS A 11 -1.71 -7.71 18.69
C LYS A 11 -3.09 -7.17 19.09
N GLN A 12 -3.13 -6.02 19.74
CA GLN A 12 -4.38 -5.30 19.99
C GLN A 12 -4.77 -4.60 18.70
N ILE A 13 -5.65 -5.26 17.96
CA ILE A 13 -6.16 -4.81 16.67
C ILE A 13 -7.67 -4.94 16.62
N ILE A 14 -8.32 -4.14 15.79
CA ILE A 14 -9.74 -4.29 15.47
C ILE A 14 -9.79 -4.95 14.10
N GLU A 15 -10.34 -6.16 14.03
CA GLU A 15 -10.39 -6.93 12.78
C GLU A 15 -11.68 -6.67 12.00
N TYR A 16 -11.51 -6.45 10.70
CA TYR A 16 -12.59 -6.38 9.72
C TYR A 16 -12.49 -7.57 8.74
N PRO A 17 -13.49 -7.78 7.87
CA PRO A 17 -13.45 -8.88 6.91
C PRO A 17 -12.25 -8.86 5.96
N LYS A 18 -11.76 -7.68 5.57
CA LYS A 18 -10.66 -7.52 4.59
C LYS A 18 -9.42 -6.80 5.13
N SER A 19 -9.58 -6.03 6.20
CA SER A 19 -8.53 -5.21 6.80
C SER A 19 -8.53 -5.36 8.31
N PHE A 20 -7.60 -4.68 8.98
CA PHE A 20 -7.59 -4.52 10.42
C PHE A 20 -6.95 -3.20 10.81
N ASP A 21 -7.37 -2.65 11.95
CA ASP A 21 -6.83 -1.41 12.49
C ASP A 21 -5.93 -1.68 13.68
N CYS A 22 -4.84 -0.92 13.78
CA CYS A 22 -4.06 -0.88 15.00
C CYS A 22 -4.68 0.10 16.01
N THR A 23 -4.96 -0.36 17.22
CA THR A 23 -5.49 0.52 18.29
C THR A 23 -4.44 1.44 18.92
N LYS A 24 -3.16 1.25 18.59
CA LYS A 24 -2.03 2.01 19.16
C LYS A 24 -1.41 3.01 18.19
N CYS A 25 -1.41 2.70 16.90
CA CYS A 25 -0.81 3.55 15.89
C CYS A 25 -1.89 4.39 15.23
N VAL A 26 -1.59 5.67 15.04
CA VAL A 26 -2.43 6.59 14.28
C VAL A 26 -1.66 7.21 13.13
N ASP A 27 -2.37 7.64 12.10
CA ASP A 27 -1.84 8.43 11.01
C ASP A 27 -1.68 9.92 11.40
N ARG A 28 -1.32 10.74 10.40
CA ARG A 28 -1.12 12.20 10.59
C ARG A 28 -2.40 12.96 10.89
N GLU A 29 -3.56 12.37 10.58
CA GLU A 29 -4.88 12.96 10.85
C GLU A 29 -5.44 12.47 12.20
N GLY A 30 -4.68 11.62 12.91
CA GLY A 30 -5.06 11.08 14.21
C GLY A 30 -6.00 9.87 14.12
N LEU A 31 -6.16 9.28 12.94
CA LEU A 31 -6.98 8.08 12.73
C LEU A 31 -6.14 6.81 12.89
N PRO A 32 -6.72 5.70 13.39
CA PRO A 32 -6.02 4.42 13.48
C PRO A 32 -5.38 3.99 12.16
N LEU A 33 -4.18 3.42 12.21
CA LEU A 33 -3.57 2.83 11.01
C LEU A 33 -4.31 1.55 10.61
N GLU A 34 -4.95 1.60 9.44
CA GLU A 34 -5.60 0.45 8.78
C GLU A 34 -4.62 -0.28 7.85
N PHE A 35 -4.66 -1.61 7.86
CA PHE A 35 -3.84 -2.48 7.01
C PHE A 35 -4.69 -3.55 6.31
N ASP A 36 -4.36 -3.85 5.05
CA ASP A 36 -5.01 -4.93 4.30
C ASP A 36 -4.48 -6.30 4.75
N LYS A 37 -5.40 -7.24 5.03
CA LYS A 37 -5.03 -8.62 5.39
C LYS A 37 -4.27 -9.32 4.25
N LYS A 38 -4.60 -8.99 3.00
CA LYS A 38 -3.94 -9.54 1.81
C LYS A 38 -2.46 -9.21 1.73
N ASP A 39 -2.06 -8.00 2.14
CA ASP A 39 -0.64 -7.64 2.18
C ASP A 39 0.08 -8.45 3.23
N PHE A 40 -0.60 -8.67 4.35
CA PHE A 40 -0.10 -9.49 5.44
C PHE A 40 0.16 -10.93 5.01
N ASP A 41 -0.59 -11.45 4.04
CA ASP A 41 -0.38 -12.78 3.47
C ASP A 41 0.65 -12.79 2.32
N SER A 42 0.79 -11.68 1.59
CA SER A 42 1.58 -11.62 0.35
C SER A 42 3.00 -11.07 0.51
N ILE A 43 3.24 -10.23 1.52
CA ILE A 43 4.52 -9.55 1.75
C ILE A 43 5.28 -10.26 2.86
N ASP A 44 6.47 -10.78 2.58
CA ASP A 44 7.26 -11.52 3.57
C ASP A 44 7.75 -10.61 4.71
N ASP A 45 8.35 -9.47 4.38
CA ASP A 45 8.77 -8.48 5.38
C ASP A 45 7.59 -7.59 5.78
N LYS A 46 7.03 -7.87 6.97
CA LYS A 46 5.87 -7.12 7.46
C LYS A 46 6.20 -5.64 7.67
N LEU A 47 7.46 -5.26 7.86
CA LEU A 47 7.85 -3.85 8.02
C LEU A 47 7.62 -3.03 6.74
N GLU A 48 7.58 -3.69 5.57
CA GLU A 48 7.30 -3.06 4.28
C GLU A 48 5.80 -2.87 4.02
N ILE A 49 4.92 -3.43 4.86
CA ILE A 49 3.48 -3.27 4.72
C ILE A 49 3.09 -1.82 5.03
N LEU A 50 2.58 -1.15 4.00
CA LEU A 50 2.03 0.20 4.10
C LEU A 50 0.59 0.17 4.60
N SER A 51 0.22 1.16 5.40
CA SER A 51 -1.19 1.36 5.74
C SER A 51 -2.01 1.73 4.52
N VAL A 52 -3.32 1.49 4.56
CA VAL A 52 -4.25 1.88 3.48
C VAL A 52 -4.14 3.38 3.19
N GLY A 53 -4.04 4.21 4.22
CA GLY A 53 -3.84 5.66 4.09
C GLY A 53 -2.52 6.02 3.40
N GLU A 54 -1.42 5.32 3.71
CA GLU A 54 -0.12 5.53 3.07
C GLU A 54 -0.14 5.15 1.60
N LYS A 55 -0.76 4.03 1.25
CA LYS A 55 -0.97 3.62 -0.16
C LYS A 55 -1.74 4.67 -0.93
N LEU A 56 -2.84 5.18 -0.36
CA LEU A 56 -3.64 6.22 -0.99
C LEU A 56 -2.84 7.52 -1.16
N ALA A 57 -2.04 7.91 -0.16
CA ALA A 57 -1.20 9.09 -0.24
C ALA A 57 -0.13 9.00 -1.34
N LEU A 58 0.41 7.80 -1.60
CA LEU A 58 1.31 7.56 -2.73
C LEU A 58 0.61 7.67 -4.09
N LEU A 59 -0.68 7.34 -4.15
CA LEU A 59 -1.48 7.42 -5.39
C LEU A 59 -1.98 8.83 -5.70
N LYS A 60 -2.14 9.72 -4.70
CA LYS A 60 -2.57 11.12 -4.90
C LYS A 60 -1.78 11.89 -5.98
N PRO A 61 -0.43 11.89 -6.01
CA PRO A 61 0.32 12.57 -7.07
C PRO A 61 0.07 11.95 -8.46
N PHE A 62 -0.34 10.69 -8.53
CA PHE A 62 -0.72 10.04 -9.79
C PHE A 62 -2.19 10.24 -10.13
N GLU A 63 -3.08 10.70 -9.24
CA GLU A 63 -4.49 10.94 -9.60
C GLU A 63 -4.64 12.04 -10.65
N GLU A 64 -3.80 13.07 -10.59
CA GLU A 64 -3.75 14.11 -11.62
C GLU A 64 -3.20 13.57 -12.95
N ASP A 65 -2.19 12.71 -12.92
CA ASP A 65 -1.65 12.04 -14.11
C ASP A 65 -2.55 10.89 -14.64
N LEU A 66 -3.38 10.27 -13.78
CA LEU A 66 -4.33 9.19 -14.09
C LEU A 66 -5.57 9.68 -14.82
N LYS A 67 -5.98 10.93 -14.58
CA LYS A 67 -6.97 11.61 -15.42
C LYS A 67 -6.49 11.79 -16.86
N ASP A 68 -5.17 11.77 -17.07
CA ASP A 68 -4.52 11.85 -18.38
C ASP A 68 -4.12 10.44 -18.87
N LEU A 69 -5.13 9.63 -19.17
CA LEU A 69 -5.03 8.22 -19.59
C LEU A 69 -4.10 8.04 -20.82
N GLU A 70 -3.88 9.10 -21.60
CA GLU A 70 -2.94 9.14 -22.73
C GLU A 70 -1.47 9.24 -22.28
N LYS A 71 -1.19 9.96 -21.20
CA LYS A 71 0.16 10.12 -20.62
C LYS A 71 0.64 8.83 -19.95
N LEU A 72 -0.25 8.11 -19.28
CA LEU A 72 0.02 6.77 -18.73
C LEU A 72 0.33 5.73 -19.80
N LYS A 73 -0.40 5.73 -20.91
CA LYS A 73 -0.09 4.84 -22.05
C LYS A 73 1.32 5.09 -22.59
N ARG A 74 1.78 6.34 -22.63
CA ARG A 74 3.15 6.67 -23.05
C ARG A 74 4.20 6.19 -22.05
N LEU A 75 3.93 6.26 -20.74
CA LEU A 75 4.82 5.75 -19.70
C LEU A 75 4.93 4.22 -19.73
N VAL A 76 3.80 3.51 -19.88
CA VAL A 76 3.79 2.03 -19.98
C VAL A 76 4.50 1.57 -21.26
N ASN A 77 4.25 2.22 -22.40
CA ASN A 77 4.93 1.88 -23.66
C ASN A 77 6.44 2.20 -23.64
N GLY A 78 6.90 3.09 -22.75
CA GLY A 78 8.32 3.38 -22.59
C GLY A 78 9.09 2.28 -21.85
N ILE A 79 8.42 1.54 -20.95
CA ILE A 79 9.06 0.49 -20.13
C ILE A 79 9.30 -0.78 -20.97
N ASP A 80 8.44 -1.09 -21.95
CA ASP A 80 8.61 -2.23 -22.87
C ASP A 80 9.86 -2.11 -23.76
N MET A 81 10.38 -0.90 -23.98
CA MET A 81 11.53 -0.70 -24.89
C MET A 81 12.90 -0.93 -24.25
N ASP A 82 13.02 -1.03 -22.92
CA ASP A 82 14.31 -1.24 -22.24
C ASP A 82 14.59 -2.70 -21.85
N ILE A 83 13.60 -3.61 -21.93
CA ILE A 83 13.82 -5.05 -21.65
C ILE A 83 14.43 -5.79 -22.85
N ASP A 84 14.27 -5.28 -24.08
CA ASP A 84 14.77 -5.96 -25.30
C ASP A 84 16.25 -5.66 -25.63
N LYS A 85 16.98 -4.89 -24.81
CA LYS A 85 18.40 -4.54 -25.06
C LYS A 85 19.43 -5.34 -24.24
N LYS A 86 19.05 -6.47 -23.66
CA LYS A 86 19.98 -7.45 -23.06
C LYS A 86 19.68 -8.89 -23.46
N ARG A 87 19.61 -9.17 -24.75
CA ARG A 87 19.84 -10.53 -25.27
C ARG A 87 20.78 -10.53 -26.47
#